data_AF-A0A1J4PSB0-F1
#
_entry.id   AF-A0A1J4PSB0-F1
#
_cell.length_a   1.000
_cell.length_b   1.000
_cell.length_c   1.000
_cell.angle_alpha   90.00
_cell.angle_beta   90.00
_cell.angle_gamma   90.00
#
_symmetry.space_group_name_H-M   'P 1'
#
loop_
_entity.id
_entity.type
_entity.pdbx_description
1 polymer ?
#
loop_
_entity_poly.entity_id
_entity_poly.type
_entity_poly.pdbx_seq_one_letter_code
_entity_poly.pdbx_strand_id
1 'polypeptide(L)'
;MIVSDFPHGFDDRAITRLRHPMDDGPAAGVHLLLVADRADAAAGPLSDPLWRSPTRLTPVPDYHVASPWVGHAWTYEPALVPVGSRIVEQVLGEVAAARIKLK
;
A
#
# COMPACT_ATOMS: atom_id res chain seq x y z
N MET A 1 -0.06 10.20 9.70
CA MET A 1 -1.39 10.00 10.33
C MET A 1 -2.09 8.84 9.61
N ILE A 2 -2.79 7.99 10.34
CA ILE A 2 -3.59 6.89 9.77
C ILE A 2 -5.06 7.20 10.05
N VAL A 3 -5.90 7.12 9.03
CA VAL A 3 -7.36 7.24 9.12
C VAL A 3 -7.98 5.97 8.58
N SER A 4 -8.81 5.32 9.39
CA SER A 4 -9.54 4.10 9.04
C SER A 4 -11.03 4.38 8.85
N ASP A 5 -11.70 3.48 8.13
CA ASP A 5 -13.15 3.42 7.93
C ASP A 5 -13.78 4.65 7.26
N PHE A 6 -13.00 5.43 6.51
CA PHE A 6 -13.56 6.54 5.74
C PHE A 6 -14.58 6.03 4.70
N PRO A 7 -15.73 6.71 4.53
CA PRO A 7 -16.16 7.98 5.13
C PRO A 7 -16.97 7.84 6.43
N HIS A 8 -17.14 6.64 6.97
CA HIS A 8 -18.01 6.38 8.11
C HIS A 8 -17.49 7.07 9.38
N GLY A 9 -18.39 7.78 10.09
CA GLY A 9 -18.05 8.49 11.33
C GLY A 9 -17.38 9.86 11.15
N PHE A 10 -17.23 10.34 9.90
CA PHE A 10 -16.72 11.68 9.61
C PHE A 10 -17.86 12.69 9.43
N ASP A 11 -17.86 13.75 10.25
CA ASP A 11 -18.71 14.91 10.04
C ASP A 11 -18.05 15.93 9.08
N ASP A 12 -18.82 16.90 8.58
CA ASP A 12 -18.34 17.92 7.64
C ASP A 12 -17.12 18.69 8.17
N ARG A 13 -17.03 18.83 9.49
CA ARG A 13 -15.92 19.52 10.16
C ARG A 13 -14.64 18.69 10.14
N ALA A 14 -14.73 17.39 10.41
CA ALA A 14 -13.62 16.46 10.32
C ALA A 14 -13.13 16.32 8.88
N ILE A 15 -14.04 16.28 7.91
CA ILE A 15 -13.75 16.29 6.47
C ILE A 15 -12.97 17.56 6.08
N THR A 16 -13.45 18.73 6.50
CA THR A 16 -12.78 20.00 6.20
C THR A 16 -11.39 20.06 6.82
N ARG A 17 -11.23 19.55 8.05
CA ARG A 17 -9.91 19.46 8.71
C ARG A 17 -8.96 18.49 8.04
N LEU A 18 -9.46 17.45 7.39
CA LEU A 18 -8.64 16.49 6.65
C LEU A 18 -8.08 17.04 5.34
N ARG A 19 -8.70 18.07 4.74
CA ARG A 19 -8.20 18.69 3.51
C ARG A 19 -6.83 19.33 3.71
N HIS A 20 -6.68 20.10 4.78
CA HIS A 20 -5.44 20.85 5.01
C HIS A 20 -4.19 19.95 5.15
N PRO A 21 -4.19 18.85 5.94
CA PRO A 21 -3.09 17.89 5.95
C PRO A 21 -2.88 17.11 4.65
N MET A 22 -3.92 16.92 3.81
CA MET A 22 -3.75 16.27 2.51
C MET A 22 -3.02 17.17 1.51
N ASP A 23 -3.34 18.47 1.53
CA ASP A 23 -2.80 19.42 0.57
C ASP A 23 -1.41 19.93 1.00
N ASP A 24 -1.25 20.32 2.27
CA ASP A 24 -0.03 20.98 2.77
C ASP A 24 0.89 20.04 3.57
N GLY A 25 0.37 18.90 4.03
CA GLY A 25 1.09 17.96 4.89
C GLY A 25 2.41 17.44 4.30
N PRO A 26 2.48 17.03 3.01
CA PRO A 26 3.72 16.50 2.44
C PRO A 26 4.90 17.48 2.51
N ALA A 27 4.65 18.78 2.30
CA ALA A 27 5.67 19.81 2.40
C ALA A 27 6.20 19.99 3.83
N ALA A 28 5.38 19.63 4.83
CA ALA A 28 5.75 19.62 6.25
C ALA A 28 6.24 18.24 6.75
N GLY A 29 6.44 17.25 5.87
CA GLY A 29 6.85 15.89 6.24
C GLY A 29 5.73 15.06 6.88
N VAL A 30 4.48 15.47 6.75
CA VAL A 30 3.30 14.76 7.26
C VAL A 30 2.64 13.98 6.13
N HIS A 31 2.58 12.67 6.28
CA HIS A 31 1.88 11.79 5.34
C HIS A 31 0.57 11.27 5.94
N LEU A 32 -0.50 11.25 5.14
CA LEU A 32 -1.78 10.66 5.48
C LEU A 32 -1.92 9.29 4.80
N LEU A 33 -2.18 8.25 5.59
CA LEU A 33 -2.61 6.95 5.11
C LEU A 33 -4.13 6.83 5.36
N LEU A 34 -4.89 6.70 4.28
CA LEU A 34 -6.34 6.50 4.34
C LEU A 34 -6.68 5.05 3.97
N VAL A 35 -7.45 4.39 4.83
CA VAL A 35 -8.02 3.06 4.60
C VAL A 35 -9.53 3.21 4.50
N ALA A 36 -10.08 2.81 3.36
CA ALA A 36 -11.49 2.98 3.02
C ALA A 36 -11.95 1.90 2.04
N ASP A 37 -13.26 1.62 2.02
CA ASP A 37 -13.87 0.88 0.91
C ASP A 37 -13.78 1.71 -0.38
N ARG A 38 -13.59 1.02 -1.50
CA ARG A 38 -13.40 1.65 -2.82
C ARG A 38 -14.65 2.40 -3.29
N ALA A 39 -15.83 1.82 -3.15
CA ALA A 39 -17.07 2.42 -3.62
C ALA A 39 -17.40 3.64 -2.76
N ASP A 40 -17.22 3.51 -1.45
CA ASP A 40 -17.49 4.58 -0.50
C ASP A 40 -16.50 5.76 -0.64
N ALA A 41 -15.22 5.48 -0.88
CA ALA A 41 -14.21 6.53 -1.10
C ALA A 41 -14.41 7.28 -2.44
N ALA A 42 -14.95 6.60 -3.45
CA ALA A 42 -15.23 7.22 -4.76
C ALA A 42 -16.42 8.18 -4.71
N ALA A 43 -17.44 7.86 -3.92
CA ALA A 43 -18.63 8.68 -3.74
C ALA A 43 -18.53 9.69 -2.58
N GLY A 44 -17.48 9.60 -1.77
CA GLY A 44 -17.30 10.42 -0.57
C GLY A 44 -16.93 11.89 -0.83
N PRO A 45 -17.06 12.75 0.19
CA PRO A 45 -16.88 14.21 0.09
C PRO A 45 -15.43 14.68 -0.16
N LEU A 46 -14.47 13.76 -0.08
CA LEU A 46 -13.06 13.99 -0.41
C LEU A 46 -12.63 13.28 -1.70
N SER A 47 -13.59 12.89 -2.55
CA SER A 47 -13.33 12.19 -3.81
C SER A 47 -12.29 12.92 -4.66
N ASP A 48 -12.52 14.18 -5.04
CA ASP A 48 -11.62 14.92 -5.94
C ASP A 48 -10.17 15.06 -5.38
N PRO A 49 -9.94 15.44 -4.10
CA PRO A 49 -8.61 15.40 -3.50
C PRO A 49 -7.97 14.00 -3.45
N LEU A 50 -8.76 12.96 -3.13
CA LEU A 50 -8.28 11.58 -3.06
C LEU A 50 -7.85 11.02 -4.41
N TRP A 51 -8.36 11.57 -5.51
CA TRP A 51 -7.98 11.14 -6.86
C TRP A 51 -6.73 11.82 -7.39
N ARG A 52 -6.32 12.97 -6.82
CA ARG A 52 -5.15 13.74 -7.31
C ARG A 52 -3.88 13.57 -6.48
N SER A 53 -3.99 13.40 -5.17
CA SER A 53 -2.86 13.63 -4.25
C SER A 53 -2.17 12.37 -3.69
N PRO A 54 -2.85 11.24 -3.37
CA PRO A 54 -2.20 10.13 -2.68
C PRO A 54 -1.72 9.00 -3.61
N THR A 55 -0.55 8.45 -3.29
CA THR A 55 -0.12 7.13 -3.79
C THR A 55 -1.05 6.05 -3.26
N ARG A 56 -1.69 5.28 -4.15
CA ARG A 56 -2.64 4.23 -3.77
C ARG A 56 -1.95 2.88 -3.68
N LEU A 57 -2.05 2.24 -2.51
CA LEU A 57 -1.62 0.86 -2.30
C LEU A 57 -2.83 -0.07 -2.44
N THR A 58 -2.68 -1.15 -3.20
CA THR A 58 -3.71 -2.19 -3.28
C THR A 58 -3.53 -3.16 -2.10
N PRO A 59 -4.59 -3.50 -1.35
CA PRO A 59 -4.52 -4.54 -0.31
C PRO A 59 -4.50 -5.94 -0.92
N VAL A 60 -4.83 -6.08 -2.22
CA VAL A 60 -4.72 -7.33 -2.96
C VAL A 60 -3.26 -7.51 -3.37
N PRO A 61 -2.62 -8.65 -3.04
CA PRO A 61 -1.30 -8.97 -3.56
C PRO A 61 -1.36 -9.00 -5.08
N ASP A 62 -0.63 -8.10 -5.73
CA ASP A 62 -0.50 -8.02 -7.16
C ASP A 62 0.98 -7.72 -7.49
N TYR A 63 1.38 -7.89 -8.74
CA TYR A 63 2.73 -7.55 -9.22
C TYR A 63 3.03 -6.05 -9.16
N HIS A 64 2.05 -5.24 -8.76
CA HIS A 64 2.13 -3.80 -8.65
C HIS A 64 2.04 -3.36 -7.19
N VAL A 65 3.08 -2.65 -6.73
CA VAL A 65 3.11 -2.05 -5.38
C VAL A 65 2.14 -0.87 -5.27
N ALA A 66 1.90 -0.18 -6.38
CA ALA A 66 0.92 0.89 -6.48
C ALA A 66 -0.19 0.53 -7.47
N SER A 67 -1.41 0.93 -7.13
CA SER A 67 -2.60 0.68 -7.94
C SER A 67 -2.49 1.31 -9.34
N PRO A 68 -2.76 0.59 -10.45
CA PRO A 68 -2.61 1.07 -11.85
C PRO A 68 -3.46 2.30 -12.23
N TRP A 69 -4.25 2.82 -11.31
CA TRP A 69 -5.33 3.79 -11.51
C TRP A 69 -4.89 5.20 -11.83
N VAL A 70 -3.66 5.55 -11.44
CA VAL A 70 -3.00 6.82 -11.75
C VAL A 70 -2.13 6.72 -13.01
N GLY A 71 -2.27 5.63 -13.79
CA GLY A 71 -1.45 5.35 -14.98
C GLY A 71 0.02 5.08 -14.67
N HIS A 72 0.40 5.04 -13.39
CA HIS A 72 1.75 4.72 -12.93
C HIS A 72 1.76 3.31 -12.36
N ALA A 73 1.94 2.33 -13.24
CA ALA A 73 2.21 0.96 -12.82
C ALA A 73 3.66 0.87 -12.35
N TRP A 74 3.87 0.68 -11.06
CA TRP A 74 5.19 0.35 -10.51
C TRP A 74 5.27 -1.17 -10.44
N THR A 75 6.00 -1.77 -11.38
CA THR A 75 6.26 -3.21 -11.36
C THR A 75 7.25 -3.51 -10.26
N TYR A 76 6.88 -4.39 -9.34
CA TYR A 76 7.83 -4.94 -8.39
C TYR A 76 8.66 -6.03 -9.07
N GLU A 77 9.93 -5.75 -9.29
CA GLU A 77 10.91 -6.77 -9.68
C GLU A 77 11.65 -7.24 -8.42
N PRO A 78 11.31 -8.41 -7.86
CA PRO A 78 12.05 -8.93 -6.73
C PRO A 78 13.51 -9.16 -7.13
N ALA A 79 14.43 -8.81 -6.24
CA ALA A 79 15.84 -9.12 -6.44
C ALA A 79 16.02 -10.64 -6.61
N LEU A 80 16.33 -11.06 -7.83
CA LEU A 80 16.67 -12.44 -8.12
C LEU A 80 18.05 -12.76 -7.53
N VAL A 81 18.24 -14.02 -7.15
CA VAL A 81 19.56 -14.50 -6.72
C VAL A 81 20.56 -14.29 -7.85
N PRO A 82 21.82 -13.89 -7.57
CA PRO A 82 22.82 -13.72 -8.61
C PRO A 82 22.97 -14.97 -9.47
N VAL A 83 23.21 -14.79 -10.77
CA VAL A 83 23.46 -15.91 -11.70
C VAL A 83 24.64 -16.73 -11.19
N GLY A 84 24.45 -18.05 -11.08
CA GLY A 84 25.45 -18.97 -10.52
C GLY A 84 25.43 -19.10 -9.00
N SER A 85 24.52 -18.40 -8.30
CA SER A 85 24.35 -18.58 -6.85
C SER A 85 23.78 -19.96 -6.51
N ARG A 86 24.39 -20.63 -5.52
CA ARG A 86 23.91 -21.91 -4.96
C ARG A 86 22.96 -21.75 -3.77
N ILE A 87 22.53 -20.52 -3.46
CA ILE A 87 21.74 -20.23 -2.26
C ILE A 87 20.41 -21.01 -2.23
N VAL A 88 19.78 -21.19 -3.39
CA VAL A 88 18.51 -21.94 -3.49
C VAL A 88 18.74 -23.43 -3.16
N GLU A 89 19.80 -24.04 -3.72
CA GLU A 89 20.16 -25.43 -3.42
C GLU A 89 20.48 -25.63 -1.93
N GLN A 90 21.22 -24.70 -1.34
CA GLN A 90 21.58 -24.73 0.09
C GLN A 90 20.34 -24.64 0.99
N VAL A 91 19.47 -23.65 0.77
CA VAL A 91 18.25 -23.47 1.55
C VAL A 91 17.33 -24.68 1.42
N LEU A 92 17.17 -25.24 0.22
CA LEU A 92 16.38 -26.45 0.03
C LEU A 92 17.00 -27.66 0.74
N GLY A 93 18.32 -27.79 0.74
CA GLY A 93 19.05 -28.80 1.50
C GLY A 93 18.82 -28.69 3.01
N GLU A 94 18.88 -27.48 3.56
CA GLU A 94 18.62 -27.24 4.98
C GLU A 94 17.16 -27.52 5.37
N VAL A 95 16.20 -27.09 4.54
CA VAL A 95 14.78 -27.39 4.74
C VAL A 95 14.51 -28.89 4.70
N ALA A 96 15.12 -29.62 3.76
CA ALA A 96 14.99 -31.06 3.68
C ALA A 96 15.57 -31.75 4.93
N ALA A 97 16.76 -31.34 5.39
CA ALA A 97 17.38 -31.86 6.60
C ALA A 97 16.53 -31.58 7.86
N ALA A 98 15.95 -30.38 7.95
CA ALA A 98 15.05 -30.02 9.04
C ALA A 98 13.77 -30.87 9.04
N ARG A 99 13.18 -31.13 7.86
CA ARG A 99 12.00 -31.99 7.74
C ARG A 99 12.28 -33.46 8.06
N ILE A 100 13.50 -33.94 7.82
CA ILE A 100 13.92 -35.29 8.19
C ILE A 100 14.11 -35.40 9.71
N LYS A 101 14.68 -34.37 10.36
CA LYS A 101 14.87 -34.35 11.83
C LYS A 101 13.57 -34.23 12.64
N LEU A 102 12.49 -33.73 12.03
CA LEU A 102 11.17 -33.60 12.64
C LEU A 102 10.28 -34.86 12.48
N LYS A 103 10.79 -35.90 11.81
CA LYS A 103 10.16 -37.23 11.73
C LYS A 103 10.89 -38.19 12.65
#